data_AF-A0A353X778-F1
#
_entry.id   AF-A0A353X778-F1
#
_cell.length_a   1.000
_cell.length_b   1.000
_cell.length_c   1.000
_cell.angle_alpha   90.00
_cell.angle_beta   90.00
_cell.angle_gamma   90.00
#
_symmetry.space_group_name_H-M   'P 1'
#
loop_
_entity.id
_entity.type
_entity.pdbx_description
1 polymer ?
#
loop_
_entity_poly.entity_id
_entity_poly.type
_entity_poly.pdbx_seq_one_letter_code
_entity_poly.pdbx_strand_id
1 'polypeptide(L)'
;MHWAKKAPISRGYGQSVYLVAYDAYGAQKAIVQPPVRVGLLFCKPNGRKRDLDNLTASMKVALDQIAMVIGVNDREFTYSRIDWGPIVDGGEVRVTLEWGDTP
;
A
#
# COMPACT_ATOMS: atom_id res chain seq x y z
N MET A 1 -24.06 -6.26 -1.15
CA MET A 1 -23.28 -5.98 0.08
C MET A 1 -23.48 -4.52 0.46
N HIS A 2 -24.19 -4.21 1.55
CA HIS A 2 -24.44 -2.83 2.00
C HIS A 2 -23.14 -2.21 2.56
N TRP A 3 -22.80 -0.98 2.16
CA TRP A 3 -21.52 -0.32 2.48
C TRP A 3 -21.20 -0.30 3.99
N ALA A 4 -22.23 -0.27 4.83
CA ALA A 4 -22.12 -0.35 6.28
C ALA A 4 -21.40 -1.62 6.80
N LYS A 5 -21.51 -2.78 6.13
CA LYS A 5 -20.79 -4.00 6.53
C LYS A 5 -19.32 -4.00 6.09
N LYS A 6 -18.98 -3.27 5.03
CA LYS A 6 -17.61 -3.14 4.50
C LYS A 6 -16.77 -2.16 5.34
N ALA A 7 -17.40 -1.11 5.86
CA ALA A 7 -16.76 -0.06 6.65
C ALA A 7 -15.93 -0.57 7.85
N PRO A 8 -16.43 -1.45 8.75
CA PRO A 8 -15.64 -1.91 9.91
C PRO A 8 -14.43 -2.75 9.51
N ILE A 9 -14.56 -3.62 8.51
CA ILE A 9 -13.45 -4.46 8.00
C ILE A 9 -12.36 -3.56 7.38
N SER A 10 -12.79 -2.57 6.59
CA SER A 10 -11.89 -1.57 6.00
C SER A 10 -11.17 -0.73 7.06
N ARG A 11 -11.84 -0.39 8.16
CA ARG A 11 -11.23 0.35 9.29
C ARG A 11 -10.20 -0.49 10.03
N GLY A 12 -10.50 -1.75 10.34
CA GLY A 12 -9.54 -2.65 10.99
C GLY A 12 -8.30 -2.90 10.12
N TYR A 13 -8.50 -3.11 8.82
CA TYR A 13 -7.41 -3.20 7.85
C TYR A 13 -6.58 -1.92 7.80
N GLY A 14 -7.23 -0.75 7.68
CA GLY A 14 -6.56 0.54 7.67
C GLY A 14 -5.73 0.79 8.93
N GLN A 15 -6.28 0.50 10.12
CA GLN A 15 -5.54 0.63 11.38
C GLN A 15 -4.29 -0.25 11.41
N SER A 16 -4.38 -1.48 10.91
CA SER A 16 -3.25 -2.40 10.87
C SER A 16 -2.14 -1.88 9.95
N VAL A 17 -2.51 -1.40 8.75
CA VAL A 17 -1.56 -0.80 7.81
C VAL A 17 -0.92 0.45 8.39
N TYR A 18 -1.71 1.32 9.04
CA TYR A 18 -1.20 2.52 9.68
C TYR A 18 -0.12 2.20 10.71
N LEU A 19 -0.36 1.22 11.58
CA LEU A 19 0.61 0.82 12.60
C LEU A 19 1.90 0.28 12.00
N VAL A 20 1.80 -0.59 10.99
CA VAL A 20 2.98 -1.15 10.29
C VAL A 20 3.76 -0.05 9.57
N ALA A 21 3.07 0.86 8.88
CA ALA A 21 3.72 1.98 8.20
C ALA A 21 4.35 2.96 9.20
N TYR A 22 3.70 3.21 10.33
CA TYR A 22 4.22 4.10 11.38
C TYR A 22 5.45 3.51 12.06
N ASP A 23 5.48 2.20 12.29
CA ASP A 23 6.68 1.51 12.79
C ASP A 23 7.86 1.65 11.81
N ALA A 24 7.59 1.54 10.51
CA ALA A 24 8.61 1.68 9.47
C ALA A 24 9.08 3.13 9.23
N TYR A 25 8.17 4.12 9.29
CA TYR A 25 8.41 5.48 8.77
C TYR A 25 8.00 6.62 9.71
N GLY A 26 7.49 6.36 10.91
CA GLY A 26 6.78 7.33 11.75
C GLY A 26 7.55 8.62 12.10
N ALA A 27 8.88 8.61 12.00
CA ALA A 27 9.73 9.79 12.21
C ALA A 27 10.16 10.51 10.91
N GLN A 28 9.90 9.94 9.73
CA GLN A 28 10.45 10.40 8.45
C GLN A 28 9.57 11.40 7.70
N LYS A 29 8.45 11.88 8.29
CA LYS A 29 7.53 12.83 7.65
C LYS A 29 8.21 14.06 7.05
N ALA A 30 9.26 14.57 7.68
CA ALA A 30 9.99 15.75 7.22
C ALA A 30 10.96 15.47 6.05
N ILE A 31 11.21 14.19 5.72
CA ILE A 31 12.23 13.75 4.75
C ILE A 31 11.59 13.35 3.41
N VAL A 32 10.31 12.94 3.42
CA VAL A 32 9.62 12.51 2.20
C VAL A 32 9.26 13.72 1.34
N GLN A 33 9.77 13.73 0.11
CA GLN A 33 9.53 14.79 -0.88
C GLN A 33 8.71 14.23 -2.05
N PRO A 34 7.60 14.86 -2.44
CA PRO A 34 6.87 14.46 -3.64
C PRO A 34 7.69 14.74 -4.92
N PRO A 35 7.47 14.00 -6.02
CA PRO A 35 6.51 12.90 -6.16
C PRO A 35 7.00 11.60 -5.53
N VAL A 36 6.08 10.77 -5.03
CA VAL A 36 6.40 9.46 -4.42
C VAL A 36 6.08 8.35 -5.42
N ARG A 37 7.11 7.59 -5.80
CA ARG A 37 6.95 6.40 -6.65
C ARG A 37 6.62 5.19 -5.79
N VAL A 38 5.51 4.54 -6.11
CA VAL A 38 4.99 3.39 -5.37
C VAL A 38 5.13 2.11 -6.19
N GLY A 39 5.88 1.16 -5.66
CA GLY A 39 5.96 -0.21 -6.17
C GLY A 39 5.06 -1.14 -5.36
N LEU A 40 4.27 -1.98 -6.04
CA LEU A 40 3.44 -3.02 -5.45
C LEU A 40 3.84 -4.38 -6.01
N LEU A 41 4.30 -5.28 -5.13
CA LEU A 41 4.59 -6.67 -5.47
C LEU A 41 3.62 -7.60 -4.72
N PHE A 42 2.75 -8.27 -5.47
CA PHE A 42 1.74 -9.17 -4.90
C PHE A 42 2.29 -10.59 -4.80
N CYS A 43 2.56 -11.06 -3.58
CA CYS A 43 3.02 -12.42 -3.32
C CYS A 43 1.82 -13.28 -2.91
N LYS A 44 1.40 -14.21 -3.79
CA LYS A 44 0.16 -14.96 -3.58
C LYS A 44 0.31 -15.97 -2.43
N PRO A 45 -0.75 -16.22 -1.64
CA PRO A 45 -0.78 -17.32 -0.66
C PRO A 45 -0.88 -18.71 -1.30
N ASN A 46 -1.39 -18.78 -2.53
CA ASN A 46 -1.61 -20.03 -3.25
C ASN A 46 -1.67 -19.78 -4.76
N GLY A 47 -1.58 -20.84 -5.55
CA GLY A 47 -1.61 -20.79 -7.02
C GLY A 47 -2.96 -20.38 -7.64
N ARG A 48 -3.94 -19.93 -6.84
CA ARG A 48 -5.22 -19.47 -7.39
C ARG A 48 -5.01 -18.21 -8.23
N LYS A 49 -5.65 -18.18 -9.39
CA LYS A 49 -5.70 -16.98 -10.24
C LYS A 49 -6.39 -15.85 -9.47
N ARG A 50 -5.74 -14.69 -9.46
CA ARG A 50 -6.24 -13.45 -8.90
C ARG A 50 -6.01 -12.37 -9.96
N ASP A 51 -6.96 -11.47 -10.06
CA ASP A 51 -6.87 -10.33 -10.97
C ASP A 51 -6.00 -9.23 -10.34
N LEU A 52 -5.04 -8.71 -11.11
CA LEU A 52 -4.07 -7.74 -10.61
C LEU A 52 -4.71 -6.38 -10.35
N ASP A 53 -5.67 -5.97 -11.18
CA ASP A 53 -6.36 -4.69 -11.04
C ASP A 53 -7.27 -4.70 -9.81
N ASN A 54 -7.96 -5.81 -9.55
CA ASN A 54 -8.76 -5.97 -8.35
C ASN A 54 -7.90 -5.94 -7.07
N LEU A 55 -6.69 -6.50 -7.10
CA LEU A 55 -5.77 -6.40 -5.97
C LEU A 55 -5.19 -4.99 -5.83
N THR A 56 -4.88 -4.33 -6.93
CA THR A 56 -4.44 -2.92 -6.90
C THR A 56 -5.52 -2.01 -6.33
N ALA A 57 -6.79 -2.23 -6.71
CA ALA A 57 -7.92 -1.50 -6.16
C ALA A 57 -8.13 -1.77 -4.66
N SER A 58 -7.85 -2.98 -4.18
CA SER A 58 -7.97 -3.31 -2.75
C SER A 58 -6.88 -2.64 -1.90
N MET A 59 -5.74 -2.28 -2.50
CA MET A 59 -4.65 -1.56 -1.84
C MET A 59 -4.96 -0.08 -1.56
N LYS A 60 -6.05 0.49 -2.08
CA LYS A 60 -6.36 1.91 -1.87
C LYS A 60 -6.34 2.32 -0.40
N VAL A 61 -7.01 1.54 0.46
CA VAL A 61 -7.05 1.85 1.90
C VAL A 61 -5.64 1.83 2.51
N ALA A 62 -4.79 0.90 2.06
CA ALA A 62 -3.41 0.83 2.55
C ALA A 62 -2.60 2.05 2.10
N LEU A 63 -2.70 2.44 0.82
CA LEU A 63 -2.01 3.60 0.27
C LEU A 63 -2.45 4.90 0.95
N ASP A 64 -3.75 5.07 1.21
CA ASP A 64 -4.28 6.24 1.93
C ASP A 64 -3.69 6.33 3.36
N GLN A 65 -3.54 5.19 4.06
CA GLN A 65 -2.93 5.17 5.40
C GLN A 65 -1.41 5.41 5.35
N ILE A 66 -0.71 4.83 4.37
CA ILE A 66 0.72 5.07 4.15
C ILE A 66 0.97 6.56 3.88
N ALA A 67 0.17 7.18 3.01
CA ALA A 67 0.22 8.62 2.72
C ALA A 67 0.07 9.47 3.99
N MET A 68 -0.89 9.11 4.85
CA MET A 68 -1.10 9.78 6.15
C MET A 68 0.09 9.64 7.11
N VAL A 69 0.76 8.48 7.11
CA VAL A 69 1.96 8.22 7.93
C VAL A 69 3.16 9.00 7.40
N ILE A 70 3.40 9.01 6.09
CA ILE A 70 4.56 9.69 5.51
C ILE A 70 4.33 11.20 5.33
N GLY A 71 3.10 11.68 5.51
CA GLY A 71 2.77 13.11 5.47
C GLY A 71 2.63 13.67 4.05
N VAL A 72 2.39 12.82 3.05
CA VAL A 72 2.23 13.20 1.65
C VAL A 72 0.77 13.02 1.22
N ASN A 73 0.32 13.78 0.23
CA ASN A 73 -1.01 13.63 -0.36
C ASN A 73 -1.03 12.41 -1.30
N ASP A 74 -2.11 11.62 -1.30
CA ASP A 74 -2.25 10.44 -2.18
C ASP A 74 -2.18 10.79 -3.67
N ARG A 75 -2.47 12.04 -4.04
CA ARG A 75 -2.31 12.57 -5.40
C ARG A 75 -0.87 12.66 -5.88
N GLU A 76 0.09 12.70 -4.96
CA GLU A 76 1.53 12.73 -5.29
C GLU A 76 2.09 11.33 -5.54
N PHE A 77 1.27 10.29 -5.37
CA PHE A 77 1.69 8.91 -5.59
C PHE A 77 1.60 8.58 -7.08
N THR A 78 2.71 8.09 -7.64
CA THR A 78 2.75 7.54 -8.99
C THR A 78 3.16 6.08 -8.90
N TYR A 79 2.40 5.18 -9.53
CA TYR A 79 2.79 3.77 -9.57
C TYR A 79 4.03 3.59 -10.46
N SER A 80 5.12 3.09 -9.89
CA SER A 80 6.34 2.77 -10.64
C SER A 80 6.33 1.33 -11.17
N ARG A 81 5.82 0.40 -10.36
CA ARG A 81 5.74 -1.03 -10.72
C ARG A 81 4.58 -1.71 -10.00
N ILE A 82 3.78 -2.47 -10.74
CA ILE A 82 2.74 -3.34 -10.20
C ILE A 82 2.95 -4.72 -10.80
N ASP A 83 3.33 -5.70 -9.98
CA ASP A 83 3.76 -7.00 -10.50
C ASP A 83 3.49 -8.15 -9.52
N TRP A 84 3.66 -9.37 -9.99
CA TRP A 84 3.59 -10.58 -9.18
C TRP A 84 4.93 -10.94 -8.55
N GLY A 85 4.89 -11.23 -7.26
CA GLY A 85 6.01 -11.81 -6.52
C GLY A 85 5.91 -13.33 -6.42
N PRO A 86 6.84 -13.96 -5.67
CA PRO A 86 6.78 -15.39 -5.38
C PRO A 86 5.53 -15.76 -4.58
N ILE A 87 5.18 -17.06 -4.58
CA ILE A 87 4.16 -17.59 -3.67
C ILE A 87 4.79 -17.69 -2.28
N VAL A 88 4.14 -17.11 -1.28
CA VAL A 88 4.56 -17.15 0.13
C VAL A 88 3.41 -17.64 0.98
N ASP A 89 3.68 -18.38 2.04
CA ASP A 89 2.62 -18.85 2.93
C ASP A 89 1.91 -17.66 3.60
N GLY A 90 0.58 -17.75 3.72
CA GLY A 90 -0.27 -16.62 4.17
C GLY A 90 -0.46 -15.49 3.15
N GLY A 91 0.45 -15.32 2.20
CA GLY A 91 0.42 -14.26 1.18
C GLY A 91 0.77 -12.89 1.75
N GLU A 92 1.42 -12.05 0.96
CA GLU A 92 1.79 -10.70 1.38
C GLU A 92 1.80 -9.74 0.19
N VAL A 93 1.76 -8.44 0.50
CA VAL A 93 1.98 -7.39 -0.48
C VAL A 93 3.18 -6.59 -0.03
N ARG A 94 4.22 -6.54 -0.86
CA ARG A 94 5.39 -5.71 -0.58
C ARG A 94 5.18 -4.36 -1.24
N VAL A 95 5.25 -3.31 -0.42
CA VAL A 95 5.12 -1.93 -0.86
C VAL A 95 6.49 -1.28 -0.79
N THR A 96 6.97 -0.77 -1.92
CA THR A 96 8.20 0.01 -1.99
C THR A 96 7.84 1.46 -2.26
N LEU A 97 8.47 2.37 -1.52
CA LEU A 97 8.30 3.81 -1.68
C LEU A 97 9.65 4.40 -2.06
N GLU A 98 9.69 5.15 -3.14
CA GLU A 98 10.87 5.87 -3.61
C GLU A 98 10.51 7.35 -3.77
N TRP A 99 11.33 8.22 -3.19
CA TRP A 99 11.15 9.66 -3.25
C TRP A 99 12.51 10.36 -3.29
N GLY A 100 12.56 11.59 -3.79
CA GLY A 100 13.82 12.28 -4.05
C GLY A 100 14.39 12.00 -5.45
N ASP A 101 15.38 12.83 -5.83
CA ASP A 101 15.83 13.14 -7.19
C ASP A 101 15.55 12.07 -8.25
N THR A 102 14.68 12.44 -9.19
CA THR A 102 14.83 11.98 -10.58
C THR A 102 15.87 12.91 -11.21
N PRO A 103 16.84 12.43 -12.01
CA PRO A 103 17.79 13.31 -12.71
C PRO A 103 17.10 14.40 -13.55
#